data_AF-A0A3M5E1X4-F1
#
_entry.id   AF-A0A3M5E1X4-F1
#
_cell.length_a   1.000
_cell.length_b   1.000
_cell.length_c   1.000
_cell.angle_alpha   90.00
_cell.angle_beta   90.00
_cell.angle_gamma   90.00
#
_symmetry.space_group_name_H-M   'P 1'
#
loop_
_entity.id
_entity.type
_entity.pdbx_description
1 polymer ?
#
loop_
_entity_poly.entity_id
_entity_poly.type
_entity_poly.pdbx_seq_one_letter_code
_entity_poly.pdbx_strand_id
1 'polypeptide(L)'
;MGYGTSADAYHMTAGPEDGSGARRAMQQALRQAGVEAAAVQHLNAHATSTQVGDKGELAAIKAVFGAGSGLAISATKSATGHLLGAAGGIEAIFTVLALRDQLAPATLNLETPDTDAEGLDLVRGEARRWPMEHALSNGFGFGGVNASLLFRRWV
;
A
#
# COMPACT_ATOMS: atom_id res chain seq x y z
N MET A 1 -5.80 11.88 9.58
CA MET A 1 -4.78 10.86 9.86
C MET A 1 -5.49 9.64 10.39
N GLY A 2 -5.01 8.44 10.09
CA GLY A 2 -5.62 7.21 10.58
C GLY A 2 -4.63 6.06 10.62
N TYR A 3 -4.99 5.04 11.38
CA TYR A 3 -4.23 3.82 11.61
C TYR A 3 -5.21 2.66 11.76
N GLY A 4 -4.84 1.52 11.19
CA GLY A 4 -5.64 0.31 11.28
C GLY A 4 -4.74 -0.90 11.36
N THR A 5 -5.15 -1.88 12.16
CA THR A 5 -4.46 -3.17 12.26
C THR A 5 -5.41 -4.34 12.13
N SER A 6 -4.88 -5.47 11.70
CA SER A 6 -5.59 -6.72 11.77
C SER A 6 -4.63 -7.86 12.06
N ALA A 7 -5.18 -8.97 12.56
CA ALA A 7 -4.52 -10.25 12.59
C ALA A 7 -5.24 -11.19 11.62
N ASP A 8 -4.48 -11.99 10.88
CA ASP A 8 -5.04 -12.97 9.95
C ASP A 8 -5.55 -14.23 10.66
N ALA A 9 -4.79 -14.72 11.65
CA ALA A 9 -5.07 -15.98 12.37
C ALA A 9 -5.42 -17.16 11.42
N TYR A 10 -4.78 -17.18 10.25
CA TYR A 10 -5.17 -18.02 9.12
C TYR A 10 -4.17 -19.16 8.87
N HIS A 11 -2.89 -18.82 8.75
CA HIS A 11 -1.81 -19.78 8.52
C HIS A 11 -0.55 -19.31 9.26
N MET A 12 0.37 -20.25 9.52
CA MET A 12 1.58 -19.97 10.30
C MET A 12 2.50 -18.94 9.65
N THR A 13 2.51 -18.90 8.31
CA THR A 13 3.48 -18.12 7.53
C THR A 13 2.87 -17.33 6.36
N ALA A 14 1.58 -17.54 6.06
CA ALA A 14 0.92 -17.00 4.89
C ALA A 14 -0.35 -16.23 5.27
N GLY A 15 -0.64 -15.16 4.55
CA GLY A 15 -1.93 -14.48 4.63
C GLY A 15 -3.00 -15.23 3.84
N PRO A 16 -4.29 -14.91 4.05
CA PRO A 16 -5.37 -15.35 3.19
C PRO A 16 -5.15 -14.88 1.74
N GLU A 17 -5.44 -15.74 0.75
CA GLU A 17 -5.28 -15.38 -0.68
C GLU A 17 -6.17 -14.20 -1.10
N ASP A 18 -7.30 -14.01 -0.42
CA ASP A 18 -8.23 -12.91 -0.68
C ASP A 18 -7.78 -11.57 -0.08
N GLY A 19 -6.65 -11.55 0.64
CA GLY A 19 -6.11 -10.34 1.27
C GLY A 19 -6.99 -9.76 2.37
N SER A 20 -7.92 -10.54 2.94
CA SER A 20 -8.93 -10.01 3.86
C SER A 20 -8.34 -9.31 5.10
N GLY A 21 -7.17 -9.74 5.61
CA GLY A 21 -6.45 -9.05 6.67
C GLY A 21 -5.94 -7.67 6.28
N ALA A 22 -5.22 -7.59 5.16
CA ALA A 22 -4.77 -6.34 4.58
C ALA A 22 -5.94 -5.38 4.30
N ARG A 23 -7.05 -5.91 3.73
CA ARG A 23 -8.29 -5.16 3.53
C ARG A 23 -8.83 -4.59 4.85
N ARG A 24 -8.92 -5.40 5.90
CA ARG A 24 -9.39 -4.95 7.23
C ARG A 24 -8.50 -3.85 7.80
N ALA A 25 -7.18 -3.94 7.66
CA ALA A 25 -6.24 -2.93 8.16
C ALA A 25 -6.43 -1.59 7.42
N MET A 26 -6.47 -1.60 6.08
CA MET A 26 -6.72 -0.40 5.28
C MET A 26 -8.08 0.25 5.60
N GLN A 27 -9.15 -0.54 5.65
CA GLN A 27 -10.48 -0.03 5.97
C GLN A 27 -10.56 0.55 7.38
N GLN A 28 -9.85 -0.02 8.35
CA GLN A 28 -9.78 0.56 9.71
C GLN A 28 -9.06 1.90 9.72
N ALA A 29 -7.95 2.04 8.99
CA ALA A 29 -7.22 3.32 8.89
C ALA A 29 -8.10 4.41 8.24
N LEU A 30 -8.81 4.07 7.16
CA LEU A 30 -9.78 4.96 6.50
C LEU A 30 -10.91 5.37 7.45
N ARG A 31 -11.54 4.41 8.13
CA ARG A 31 -12.61 4.66 9.10
C ARG A 31 -12.15 5.52 10.27
N GLN A 32 -10.98 5.25 10.85
CA GLN A 32 -10.46 6.05 11.96
C GLN A 32 -10.22 7.50 11.54
N ALA A 33 -9.83 7.72 10.28
CA ALA A 33 -9.63 9.06 9.74
C ALA A 33 -10.93 9.76 9.28
N GLY A 34 -12.05 9.05 9.16
CA GLY A 34 -13.26 9.56 8.53
C GLY A 34 -13.06 9.90 7.04
N VAL A 35 -12.21 9.15 6.34
CA VAL A 35 -11.83 9.39 4.94
C VAL A 35 -12.36 8.26 4.07
N GLU A 36 -13.07 8.62 3.00
CA GLU A 36 -13.52 7.67 1.98
C GLU A 36 -12.35 7.18 1.13
N ALA A 37 -12.41 5.94 0.64
CA ALA A 37 -11.35 5.35 -0.18
C ALA A 37 -11.02 6.19 -1.42
N ALA A 38 -12.05 6.76 -2.07
CA ALA A 38 -11.90 7.62 -3.25
C ALA A 38 -11.17 8.94 -2.97
N ALA A 39 -11.02 9.34 -1.70
CA ALA A 39 -10.28 10.53 -1.30
C ALA A 39 -8.77 10.27 -1.08
N VAL A 40 -8.29 9.04 -1.33
CA VAL A 40 -6.86 8.67 -1.29
C VAL A 40 -6.28 8.62 -2.69
N GLN A 41 -5.18 9.33 -2.91
CA GLN A 41 -4.55 9.45 -4.24
C GLN A 41 -3.31 8.55 -4.39
N HIS A 42 -2.68 8.16 -3.28
CA HIS A 42 -1.46 7.38 -3.31
C HIS A 42 -1.46 6.28 -2.24
N LEU A 43 -0.89 5.13 -2.61
CA LEU A 43 -0.65 4.02 -1.71
C LEU A 43 0.80 3.55 -1.88
N ASN A 44 1.56 3.58 -0.78
CA ASN A 44 2.81 2.85 -0.66
C ASN A 44 2.50 1.43 -0.18
N ALA A 45 2.51 0.49 -1.12
CA ALA A 45 2.22 -0.92 -0.89
C ALA A 45 3.33 -1.59 -0.07
N HIS A 46 2.98 -2.69 0.60
CA HIS A 46 3.93 -3.52 1.29
C HIS A 46 4.84 -4.26 0.28
N ALA A 47 4.28 -4.89 -0.75
CA ALA A 47 4.95 -5.38 -1.96
C ALA A 47 6.34 -5.99 -1.71
N THR A 48 6.37 -7.20 -1.16
CA THR A 48 7.62 -7.91 -0.83
C THR A 48 8.20 -8.69 -2.00
N SER A 49 7.57 -8.63 -3.18
CA SER A 49 7.92 -9.44 -4.35
C SER A 49 7.72 -10.93 -4.09
N THR A 50 6.70 -11.27 -3.30
CA THR A 50 6.33 -12.66 -3.02
C THR A 50 5.00 -12.98 -3.69
N GLN A 51 4.93 -14.09 -4.41
CA GLN A 51 3.74 -14.45 -5.20
C GLN A 51 2.45 -14.44 -4.35
N VAL A 52 2.51 -15.04 -3.16
CA VAL A 52 1.34 -15.09 -2.26
C VAL A 52 1.03 -13.73 -1.65
N GLY A 53 2.05 -13.00 -1.17
CA GLY A 53 1.86 -11.73 -0.49
C GLY A 53 1.36 -10.64 -1.42
N ASP A 54 1.97 -10.50 -2.59
CA ASP A 54 1.62 -9.47 -3.57
C ASP A 54 0.23 -9.74 -4.16
N LYS A 55 -0.12 -11.00 -4.45
CA LYS A 55 -1.47 -11.38 -4.88
C LYS A 55 -2.53 -10.98 -3.85
N GLY A 56 -2.29 -11.31 -2.58
CA GLY A 56 -3.20 -10.95 -1.49
C GLY A 56 -3.32 -9.43 -1.31
N GLU A 57 -2.22 -8.69 -1.40
CA GLU A 57 -2.24 -7.23 -1.31
C GLU A 57 -2.98 -6.59 -2.49
N LEU A 58 -2.76 -7.04 -3.73
CA LEU A 58 -3.48 -6.55 -4.92
C LEU A 58 -4.98 -6.82 -4.81
N ALA A 59 -5.38 -8.02 -4.35
CA ALA A 59 -6.78 -8.35 -4.09
C ALA A 59 -7.41 -7.44 -3.03
N ALA A 60 -6.68 -7.18 -1.94
CA ALA A 60 -7.11 -6.26 -0.89
C ALA A 60 -7.27 -4.83 -1.42
N ILE A 61 -6.32 -4.33 -2.21
CA ILE A 61 -6.38 -2.99 -2.82
C ILE A 61 -7.60 -2.88 -3.73
N LYS A 62 -7.83 -3.85 -4.63
CA LYS A 62 -9.01 -3.89 -5.50
C LYS A 62 -10.31 -3.89 -4.69
N ALA A 63 -10.37 -4.63 -3.59
CA ALA A 63 -11.56 -4.69 -2.74
C ALA A 63 -11.84 -3.37 -1.98
N VAL A 64 -10.81 -2.58 -1.67
CA VAL A 64 -10.98 -1.29 -0.94
C VAL A 64 -11.23 -0.13 -1.90
N PHE A 65 -10.46 -0.04 -2.98
CA PHE A 65 -10.45 1.13 -3.87
C PHE A 65 -11.18 0.91 -5.19
N GLY A 66 -11.37 -0.35 -5.60
CA GLY A 66 -11.85 -0.70 -6.93
C GLY A 66 -10.74 -0.71 -7.98
N ALA A 67 -10.94 -1.52 -9.03
CA ALA A 67 -10.15 -1.44 -10.24
C ALA A 67 -10.52 -0.16 -11.02
N GLY A 68 -9.54 0.50 -11.63
CA GLY A 68 -9.73 1.75 -12.36
C GLY A 68 -9.90 2.99 -11.48
N SER A 69 -9.60 2.89 -10.18
CA SER A 69 -9.74 4.00 -9.21
C SER A 69 -8.79 5.17 -9.45
N GLY A 70 -7.72 4.97 -10.23
CA GLY A 70 -6.66 5.97 -10.41
C GLY A 70 -5.75 6.15 -9.19
N LEU A 71 -5.85 5.26 -8.19
CA LEU A 71 -4.96 5.23 -7.04
C LEU A 71 -3.53 4.94 -7.51
N ALA A 72 -2.61 5.88 -7.31
CA ALA A 72 -1.20 5.68 -7.64
C ALA A 72 -0.54 4.75 -6.62
N ILE A 73 -0.04 3.60 -7.07
CA ILE A 73 0.55 2.57 -6.19
C ILE A 73 2.06 2.48 -6.41
N SER A 74 2.83 2.63 -5.34
CA SER A 74 4.29 2.48 -5.36
C SER A 74 4.77 1.47 -4.33
N ALA A 75 5.99 0.96 -4.48
CA ALA A 75 6.62 0.11 -3.47
C ALA A 75 8.04 0.59 -3.13
N THR A 76 8.25 1.16 -1.95
CA THR A 76 9.58 1.63 -1.52
C THR A 76 10.63 0.51 -1.50
N LYS A 77 10.22 -0.72 -1.16
CA LYS A 77 11.11 -1.89 -1.10
C LYS A 77 11.82 -2.19 -2.41
N SER A 78 11.28 -1.78 -3.56
CA SER A 78 11.95 -1.97 -4.84
C SER A 78 13.29 -1.23 -4.93
N ALA A 79 13.45 -0.14 -4.17
CA ALA A 79 14.68 0.66 -4.15
C ALA A 79 15.57 0.34 -2.94
N THR A 80 14.98 0.01 -1.79
CA THR A 80 15.72 -0.13 -0.52
C THR A 80 15.93 -1.57 -0.09
N GLY A 81 15.29 -2.53 -0.75
CA GLY A 81 15.11 -3.88 -0.21
C GLY A 81 14.17 -3.89 1.00
N HIS A 82 13.94 -5.09 1.56
CA HIS A 82 13.08 -5.25 2.73
C HIS A 82 13.88 -5.12 4.03
N LEU A 83 13.73 -3.97 4.70
CA LEU A 83 14.45 -3.65 5.94
C LEU A 83 13.84 -4.26 7.21
N LEU A 84 13.09 -5.35 7.09
CA LEU A 84 12.45 -6.08 8.19
C LEU A 84 11.72 -5.14 9.16
N GLY A 85 12.11 -5.13 10.44
CA GLY A 85 11.49 -4.29 11.48
C GLY A 85 11.56 -2.78 11.22
N ALA A 86 12.49 -2.32 10.36
CA ALA A 86 12.59 -0.91 10.00
C ALA A 86 11.74 -0.53 8.76
N ALA A 87 11.17 -1.51 8.06
CA ALA A 87 10.46 -1.28 6.79
C ALA A 87 9.29 -0.28 6.94
N GLY A 88 8.46 -0.45 7.96
CA GLY A 88 7.31 0.43 8.17
C GLY A 88 7.69 1.89 8.44
N GLY A 89 8.81 2.14 9.13
CA GLY A 89 9.30 3.50 9.38
C GLY A 89 9.80 4.18 8.11
N ILE A 90 10.58 3.46 7.30
CA ILE A 90 11.09 3.96 6.01
C ILE A 90 9.93 4.22 5.04
N GLU A 91 8.98 3.28 4.94
CA GLU A 91 7.80 3.41 4.07
C GLU A 91 6.91 4.58 4.47
N ALA A 92 6.70 4.81 5.77
CA ALA A 92 5.99 5.98 6.26
C ALA A 92 6.69 7.28 5.86
N ILE A 93 8.02 7.35 6.01
CA ILE A 93 8.81 8.53 5.59
C ILE A 93 8.63 8.79 4.09
N PHE A 94 8.80 7.79 3.23
CA PHE A 94 8.66 7.96 1.78
C PHE A 94 7.22 8.32 1.37
N THR A 95 6.21 7.82 2.09
CA THR A 95 4.81 8.18 1.86
C THR A 95 4.54 9.65 2.20
N VAL A 96 5.11 10.13 3.31
CA VAL A 96 5.02 11.55 3.70
C VAL A 96 5.81 12.44 2.73
N LEU A 97 6.97 11.99 2.24
CA LEU A 97 7.72 12.71 1.22
C LEU A 97 6.95 12.80 -0.10
N ALA A 98 6.26 11.74 -0.51
CA ALA A 98 5.38 11.77 -1.68
C ALA A 98 4.26 12.82 -1.53
N LEU A 99 3.64 12.91 -0.35
CA LEU A 99 2.66 13.96 -0.03
C LEU A 99 3.28 15.36 0.00
N ARG A 100 4.47 15.54 0.57
CA ARG A 100 5.13 16.85 0.63
C ARG A 100 5.51 17.34 -0.76
N ASP A 101 6.12 16.46 -1.56
CA ASP A 101 6.71 16.79 -2.85
C ASP A 101 5.70 16.71 -4.00
N GLN A 102 4.48 16.22 -3.72
CA GLN A 102 3.41 16.01 -4.70
C GLN A 102 3.89 15.14 -5.87
N LEU A 103 4.56 14.05 -5.51
CA LEU A 103 5.27 13.18 -6.44
C LEU A 103 5.07 11.72 -6.02
N ALA A 104 4.49 10.92 -6.89
CA ALA A 104 4.38 9.48 -6.71
C ALA A 104 5.70 8.81 -7.16
N PRO A 105 6.44 8.13 -6.27
CA PRO A 105 7.69 7.46 -6.63
C PRO A 105 7.43 6.24 -7.51
N ALA A 106 8.35 5.96 -8.44
CA ALA A 106 8.28 4.75 -9.24
C ALA A 106 8.67 3.51 -8.44
N THR A 107 7.95 2.41 -8.70
CA THR A 107 8.37 1.07 -8.34
C THR A 107 9.45 0.62 -9.32
N LEU A 108 10.65 0.40 -8.81
CA LEU A 108 11.80 -0.07 -9.58
C LEU A 108 11.68 -1.57 -9.87
N ASN A 109 12.42 -2.04 -10.88
CA ASN A 109 12.47 -3.45 -11.29
C ASN A 109 11.11 -4.05 -11.70
N LEU A 110 10.10 -3.22 -11.96
CA LEU A 110 8.76 -3.63 -12.37
C LEU A 110 8.58 -3.41 -13.89
N GLU A 111 9.03 -4.36 -14.69
CA GLU A 111 8.91 -4.32 -16.15
C GLU A 111 7.55 -4.88 -16.61
N THR A 112 7.24 -6.09 -16.16
CA THR A 112 6.00 -6.80 -16.49
C THR A 112 5.17 -7.03 -15.22
N PRO A 113 4.10 -6.23 -15.00
CA PRO A 113 3.19 -6.42 -13.88
C PRO A 113 2.48 -7.76 -13.93
N ASP A 114 2.12 -8.27 -12.76
CA ASP A 114 1.25 -9.42 -12.63
C ASP A 114 -0.13 -9.14 -13.27
N THR A 115 -0.72 -10.14 -13.90
CA THR A 115 -2.12 -10.11 -14.36
C THR A 115 -3.09 -9.77 -13.22
N ASP A 116 -2.78 -10.16 -11.98
CA ASP A 116 -3.57 -9.82 -10.80
C ASP A 116 -3.57 -8.31 -10.50
N ALA A 117 -2.66 -7.53 -11.08
CA ALA A 117 -2.63 -6.08 -10.98
C ALA A 117 -3.46 -5.36 -12.06
N GLU A 118 -4.14 -6.08 -12.96
CA GLU A 118 -4.95 -5.47 -14.03
C GLU A 118 -5.95 -4.45 -13.46
N GLY A 119 -5.99 -3.26 -14.06
CA GLY A 119 -6.83 -2.14 -13.62
C GLY A 119 -6.28 -1.34 -12.43
N LEU A 120 -5.10 -1.67 -11.89
CA LEU A 120 -4.41 -0.88 -10.87
C LEU A 120 -3.30 -0.02 -11.50
N ASP A 121 -3.15 1.21 -11.01
CA ASP A 121 -2.13 2.13 -11.49
C ASP A 121 -0.83 1.97 -10.68
N LEU A 122 -0.05 0.95 -11.04
CA LEU A 122 1.30 0.75 -10.51
C LEU A 122 2.25 1.78 -11.16
N VAL A 123 2.81 2.68 -10.35
CA VAL A 123 3.76 3.70 -10.82
C VAL A 123 5.06 3.02 -11.22
N ARG A 124 5.42 3.10 -12.51
CA ARG A 124 6.55 2.37 -13.13
C ARG A 124 7.42 3.30 -13.98
N GLY A 125 8.68 2.93 -14.14
CA GLY A 125 9.65 3.64 -14.98
C GLY A 125 10.16 4.92 -14.32
N GLU A 126 9.33 5.95 -14.24
CA GLU A 126 9.71 7.25 -13.67
C GLU A 126 8.69 7.75 -12.63
N ALA A 127 9.18 8.57 -11.70
CA ALA A 127 8.32 9.20 -10.72
C ALA A 127 7.38 10.20 -11.41
N ARG A 128 6.11 10.25 -10.98
CA ARG A 128 5.07 11.05 -11.62
C ARG A 128 4.59 12.15 -10.69
N ARG A 129 4.53 13.41 -11.16
CA ARG A 129 3.86 14.49 -10.43
C ARG A 129 2.39 14.13 -10.26
N TRP A 130 1.92 14.14 -9.02
CA TRP A 130 0.59 13.70 -8.70
C TRP A 130 0.07 14.54 -7.52
N PRO A 131 -0.96 15.37 -7.72
CA PRO A 131 -1.59 16.09 -6.63
C PRO A 131 -2.19 15.09 -5.63
N MET A 132 -1.83 15.21 -4.37
CA MET A 132 -2.27 14.29 -3.31
C MET A 132 -2.66 15.08 -2.06
N GLU A 133 -3.82 14.76 -1.52
CA GLU A 133 -4.23 15.18 -0.19
C GLU A 133 -4.03 14.05 0.83
N HIS A 134 -4.31 12.81 0.45
CA HIS A 134 -4.18 11.65 1.32
C HIS A 134 -3.35 10.54 0.68
N ALA A 135 -2.52 9.89 1.50
CA ALA A 135 -1.74 8.75 1.10
C ALA A 135 -1.74 7.66 2.18
N LEU A 136 -1.75 6.40 1.76
CA LEU A 136 -1.65 5.23 2.64
C LEU A 136 -0.25 4.61 2.58
N SER A 137 0.17 3.99 3.68
CA SER A 137 1.34 3.11 3.75
C SER A 137 0.94 1.79 4.39
N ASN A 138 1.25 0.68 3.70
CA ASN A 138 0.94 -0.67 4.15
C ASN A 138 2.19 -1.39 4.69
N GLY A 139 2.04 -2.05 5.84
CA GLY A 139 3.04 -2.92 6.43
C GLY A 139 2.43 -4.25 6.88
N PHE A 140 2.79 -5.35 6.20
CA PHE A 140 2.21 -6.67 6.45
C PHE A 140 3.28 -7.65 6.92
N GLY A 141 3.28 -7.93 8.22
CA GLY A 141 4.29 -8.76 8.86
C GLY A 141 4.06 -10.24 8.62
N PHE A 142 5.17 -10.98 8.55
CA PHE A 142 5.15 -12.43 8.63
C PHE A 142 4.42 -12.90 9.89
N GLY A 143 3.59 -13.93 9.77
CA GLY A 143 2.70 -14.38 10.86
C GLY A 143 1.33 -13.69 10.88
N GLY A 144 1.03 -12.83 9.90
CA GLY A 144 -0.31 -12.31 9.65
C GLY A 144 -0.69 -11.09 10.48
N VAL A 145 0.29 -10.30 10.92
CA VAL A 145 0.06 -9.00 11.58
C VAL A 145 0.09 -7.91 10.53
N ASN A 146 -1.04 -7.25 10.29
CA ASN A 146 -1.18 -6.25 9.25
C ASN A 146 -1.38 -4.86 9.85
N ALA A 147 -0.75 -3.85 9.25
CA ALA A 147 -0.91 -2.45 9.63
C ALA A 147 -1.03 -1.55 8.39
N SER A 148 -1.89 -0.54 8.47
CA SER A 148 -2.00 0.52 7.47
C SER A 148 -2.03 1.89 8.15
N LEU A 149 -1.28 2.84 7.59
CA LEU A 149 -1.20 4.23 8.07
C LEU A 149 -1.73 5.17 7.00
N LEU A 150 -2.70 6.01 7.34
CA LEU A 150 -3.22 7.07 6.47
C LEU A 150 -2.66 8.43 6.89
N PHE A 151 -1.92 9.03 5.96
CA PHE A 151 -1.38 10.38 6.08
C PHE A 151 -2.24 11.38 5.31
N ARG A 152 -2.28 12.63 5.80
CA ARG A 152 -2.86 13.79 5.11
C ARG A 152 -1.78 14.82 4.92
N ARG A 153 -1.75 15.46 3.75
CA ARG A 153 -0.85 16.58 3.47
C ARG A 153 -1.10 17.72 4.47
N TRP A 154 -0.03 18.20 5.09
CA TRP A 154 -0.06 19.45 5.86
C TRP A 154 0.12 20.62 4.90
N VAL A 155 -0.74 21.63 4.99
CA VAL A 155 -0.74 22.82 4.13
C VAL A 155 -0.54 24.05 5.00
#